data_AF-A0AAV9PLZ6-F1
#
_entry.id   AF-A0AAV9PLZ6-F1
#
_cell.length_a   1.000
_cell.length_b   1.000
_cell.length_c   1.000
_cell.angle_alpha   90.00
_cell.angle_beta   90.00
_cell.angle_gamma   90.00
#
_symmetry.space_group_name_H-M   'P 1'
#
loop_
_entity.id
_entity.type
_entity.pdbx_description
1 polymer ?
#
loop_
_entity_poly.entity_id
_entity_poly.type
_entity_poly.pdbx_seq_one_letter_code
_entity_poly.pdbx_strand_id
1 'polypeptide(L)'
;MDASLRHTPGLIETDERTARIEKLRDELIKHYEALVTRAGIEHTDRNTTAITQYRMQVETAAIVRAAEDLQVLIRQMQEMWLFGQLDTLGGREAQKGADEKAREVAELLKEVVGRQEEGRGEGSDRMVNWGAAMVDA
;
A
#
# COMPACT_ATOMS: atom_id res chain seq x y z
N MET A 1 10.62 9.97 5.92
CA MET A 1 10.17 8.68 5.37
C MET A 1 11.37 8.04 4.72
N ASP A 2 11.86 6.94 5.30
CA ASP A 2 13.09 6.28 4.88
C ASP A 2 12.88 5.54 3.55
N ALA A 3 13.73 5.83 2.56
CA ALA A 3 13.66 5.27 1.21
C ALA A 3 14.15 3.80 1.15
N SER A 4 14.80 3.32 2.22
CA SER A 4 15.40 1.99 2.34
C SER A 4 14.37 0.85 2.23
N LEU A 5 13.13 1.06 2.69
CA LEU A 5 12.07 0.04 2.66
C LEU A 5 11.41 -0.18 1.29
N ARG A 6 11.85 0.53 0.24
CA ARG A 6 11.41 0.27 -1.14
C ARG A 6 12.16 -0.89 -1.80
N HIS A 7 13.24 -1.37 -1.19
CA HIS A 7 13.99 -2.52 -1.65
C HIS A 7 13.65 -3.74 -0.79
N THR A 8 12.57 -4.43 -1.15
CA THR A 8 12.21 -5.74 -0.58
C THR A 8 11.96 -6.70 -1.75
N PRO A 9 12.39 -7.96 -1.68
CA PRO A 9 12.58 -8.86 -2.83
C PRO A 9 11.27 -9.47 -3.35
N GLY A 10 10.24 -8.64 -3.51
CA GLY A 10 9.14 -8.89 -4.46
C GLY A 10 9.52 -8.56 -5.91
N LEU A 11 10.81 -8.29 -6.15
CA LEU A 11 11.47 -7.94 -7.41
C LEU A 11 11.77 -9.18 -8.28
N ILE A 12 10.81 -10.09 -8.42
CA ILE A 12 10.81 -11.07 -9.50
C ILE A 12 9.90 -10.45 -10.58
N GLU A 13 10.34 -9.81 -11.66
CA GLU A 13 11.65 -9.31 -12.09
C GLU A 13 11.44 -7.86 -12.59
N THR A 14 12.29 -6.91 -12.21
CA THR A 14 12.27 -5.58 -12.87
C THR A 14 12.43 -5.68 -14.39
N ASP A 15 13.08 -6.75 -14.84
CA ASP A 15 13.28 -7.09 -16.23
C ASP A 15 11.96 -7.48 -16.92
N GLU A 16 11.16 -8.40 -16.36
CA GLU A 16 9.84 -8.77 -16.88
C GLU A 16 8.88 -7.58 -17.00
N ARG A 17 8.84 -6.70 -15.99
CA ARG A 17 7.99 -5.50 -16.05
C ARG A 17 8.47 -4.55 -17.14
N THR A 18 9.79 -4.39 -17.29
CA THR A 18 10.37 -3.55 -18.35
C THR A 18 10.07 -4.15 -19.72
N ALA A 19 10.23 -5.46 -19.89
CA ALA A 19 9.86 -6.19 -21.10
C ALA A 19 8.37 -6.02 -21.43
N ARG A 20 7.48 -6.01 -20.43
CA ARG A 20 6.05 -5.74 -20.64
C ARG A 20 5.77 -4.30 -21.07
N ILE A 21 6.50 -3.32 -20.51
CA ILE A 21 6.42 -1.91 -20.96
C ILE A 21 6.87 -1.80 -22.42
N GLU A 22 8.00 -2.40 -22.76
CA GLU A 22 8.55 -2.40 -24.11
C GLU A 22 7.59 -3.06 -25.10
N LYS A 23 7.03 -4.22 -24.75
CA LYS A 23 6.03 -4.90 -25.56
C LYS A 23 4.82 -4.01 -25.86
N LEU A 24 4.25 -3.36 -24.84
CA LEU A 24 3.08 -2.49 -25.01
C LEU A 24 3.40 -1.24 -25.84
N ARG A 25 4.59 -0.66 -25.64
CA ARG A 25 5.11 0.44 -26.48
C ARG A 25 5.20 0.00 -27.93
N ASP A 26 5.83 -1.15 -28.18
CA ASP A 26 6.09 -1.65 -29.53
C ASP A 26 4.80 -2.04 -30.25
N GLU A 27 3.82 -2.60 -29.54
CA GLU A 27 2.47 -2.85 -30.07
C GLU A 27 1.78 -1.55 -30.50
N LEU A 28 1.82 -0.51 -29.66
CA LEU A 28 1.22 0.79 -29.98
C LEU A 28 1.87 1.44 -31.21
N ILE A 29 3.20 1.45 -31.27
CA ILE A 29 3.97 1.98 -32.40
C ILE A 29 3.68 1.20 -33.68
N LYS A 30 3.71 -0.14 -33.62
CA LYS A 30 3.46 -1.01 -34.76
C LYS A 30 2.11 -0.75 -35.42
N HIS A 31 1.04 -0.66 -34.62
CA HIS A 31 -0.30 -0.42 -35.16
C HIS A 31 -0.45 1.01 -35.70
N TYR A 32 0.19 1.99 -35.08
CA TYR A 32 0.22 3.36 -35.59
C TYR A 32 0.99 3.48 -36.92
N GLU A 33 2.16 2.86 -37.02
CA GLU A 33 2.95 2.81 -38.26
C GLU A 33 2.19 2.11 -39.39
N ALA A 34 1.47 1.03 -39.08
CA ALA A 34 0.62 0.34 -40.04
C ALA A 34 -0.52 1.25 -40.54
N LEU A 35 -1.11 2.06 -39.66
CA LEU A 35 -2.17 3.02 -40.00
C LEU A 35 -1.62 4.13 -40.90
N VAL A 36 -0.49 4.73 -40.55
CA VAL A 36 0.16 5.79 -41.36
C VAL A 36 0.59 5.27 -42.73
N THR A 37 1.18 4.08 -42.79
CA THR A 37 1.60 3.46 -44.06
C THR A 37 0.41 3.22 -44.99
N ARG A 38 -0.75 2.86 -44.44
CA ARG A 38 -1.98 2.63 -45.22
C ARG A 38 -2.73 3.92 -45.58
N ALA A 39 -2.43 5.03 -44.93
CA ALA A 39 -3.07 6.32 -45.20
C ALA A 39 -2.61 6.92 -46.55
N GLY A 40 -1.41 6.54 -47.01
CA GLY A 40 -0.97 6.79 -48.38
C GLY A 40 -1.76 5.93 -49.37
N ILE A 41 -2.89 6.43 -49.87
CA ILE A 41 -3.71 5.70 -50.86
C ILE A 41 -2.99 5.73 -52.22
N GLU A 42 -2.33 4.64 -52.58
CA GLU A 42 -1.67 4.46 -53.89
C GLU A 42 -2.64 3.98 -54.99
N HIS A 43 -3.69 3.24 -54.62
CA HIS A 43 -4.63 2.61 -55.56
C HIS A 43 -6.09 2.73 -55.09
N THR A 44 -6.94 3.28 -55.94
CA THR A 44 -8.35 3.64 -55.67
C THR A 44 -9.37 2.66 -56.25
N ASP A 45 -8.98 1.41 -56.50
CA ASP A 45 -9.94 0.37 -56.90
C ASP A 45 -10.94 0.09 -55.76
N ARG A 46 -12.19 -0.23 -56.11
CA ARG A 46 -13.26 -0.44 -55.13
C ARG A 46 -12.92 -1.55 -54.12
N ASN A 47 -12.31 -2.64 -54.60
CA ASN A 47 -11.95 -3.74 -53.73
C ASN A 47 -10.75 -3.37 -52.84
N THR A 48 -9.76 -2.65 -53.38
CA THR A 48 -8.60 -2.21 -52.61
C THR A 48 -8.99 -1.20 -51.53
N THR A 49 -9.87 -0.25 -51.84
CA THR A 49 -10.40 0.71 -50.86
C THR A 49 -11.20 0.03 -49.76
N ALA A 50 -12.07 -0.94 -50.09
CA ALA A 50 -12.84 -1.68 -49.09
C ALA A 50 -11.94 -2.48 -48.12
N ILE A 51 -10.91 -3.14 -48.66
CA ILE A 51 -9.92 -3.87 -47.86
C ILE A 51 -9.12 -2.91 -46.97
N THR A 52 -8.68 -1.77 -47.52
CA THR A 52 -7.94 -0.76 -46.76
C THR A 52 -8.79 -0.17 -45.64
N GLN A 53 -10.07 0.12 -45.89
CA GLN A 53 -11.00 0.62 -44.87
C GLN A 53 -11.16 -0.38 -43.73
N TYR A 54 -11.38 -1.67 -44.04
CA TYR A 54 -11.47 -2.70 -43.00
C TYR A 54 -10.17 -2.79 -42.18
N ARG A 55 -9.02 -2.78 -42.85
CA ARG A 55 -7.72 -2.81 -42.16
C ARG A 55 -7.52 -1.59 -41.26
N MET A 56 -7.88 -0.38 -41.70
CA MET A 56 -7.83 0.83 -40.87
C MET A 56 -8.64 0.68 -39.58
N GLN A 57 -9.83 0.08 -39.66
CA GLN A 57 -10.67 -0.19 -38.49
C GLN A 57 -10.02 -1.20 -37.54
N VAL A 58 -9.42 -2.27 -38.07
CA VAL A 58 -8.70 -3.27 -37.27
C VAL A 58 -7.51 -2.66 -36.56
N GLU A 59 -6.66 -1.90 -37.25
CA GLU A 59 -5.49 -1.24 -36.63
C GLU A 59 -5.94 -0.23 -35.56
N THR A 60 -7.02 0.53 -35.80
CA THR A 60 -7.56 1.47 -34.82
C THR A 60 -8.05 0.75 -33.56
N ALA A 61 -8.77 -0.36 -33.70
CA ALA A 61 -9.21 -1.16 -32.56
C ALA A 61 -8.03 -1.76 -31.79
N ALA A 62 -6.99 -2.19 -32.50
CA ALA A 62 -5.76 -2.71 -31.88
C ALA A 62 -5.01 -1.64 -31.09
N ILE A 63 -4.95 -0.39 -31.57
CA ILE A 63 -4.37 0.75 -30.82
C ILE A 63 -5.15 0.98 -29.53
N VAL A 64 -6.48 1.02 -29.59
CA VAL A 64 -7.32 1.20 -28.40
C VAL A 64 -7.06 0.09 -27.39
N ARG A 65 -6.98 -1.16 -27.86
CA ARG A 65 -6.68 -2.32 -27.00
C ARG A 65 -5.31 -2.21 -26.33
N ALA A 66 -4.26 -1.86 -27.08
CA ALA A 66 -2.92 -1.67 -26.53
C ALA A 66 -2.90 -0.53 -25.48
N ALA A 67 -3.68 0.53 -25.67
CA ALA A 67 -3.83 1.61 -24.70
C ALA A 67 -4.55 1.16 -23.42
N GLU A 68 -5.60 0.34 -23.53
CA GLU A 68 -6.28 -0.27 -22.38
C GLU A 68 -5.31 -1.15 -21.56
N ASP A 69 -4.53 -1.99 -22.24
CA ASP A 69 -3.55 -2.87 -21.58
C ASP A 69 -2.43 -2.08 -20.88
N LEU A 70 -2.02 -0.94 -21.47
CA LEU A 70 -1.11 0.02 -20.81
C LEU A 70 -1.74 0.65 -19.56
N GLN A 71 -3.01 1.02 -19.61
CA GLN A 71 -3.71 1.58 -18.46
C GLN A 71 -3.86 0.55 -17.33
N VAL A 72 -4.10 -0.72 -17.67
CA VAL A 72 -4.08 -1.84 -16.70
C VAL A 72 -2.71 -1.94 -16.03
N LEU A 73 -1.62 -1.88 -16.79
CA LEU A 73 -0.27 -1.91 -16.23
C LEU A 73 0.00 -0.72 -15.29
N ILE A 74 -0.40 0.50 -15.68
CA ILE A 74 -0.26 1.69 -14.83
C ILE A 74 -0.99 1.47 -13.51
N ARG A 75 -2.22 0.95 -13.55
CA ARG A 75 -2.99 0.66 -12.35
C ARG A 75 -2.27 -0.36 -11.45
N GLN A 76 -1.74 -1.44 -12.03
CA GLN A 76 -0.96 -2.42 -11.28
C GLN A 76 0.28 -1.80 -10.63
N MET A 77 0.96 -0.89 -11.32
CA MET A 77 2.10 -0.15 -10.76
C MET A 77 1.70 0.76 -9.60
N GLN A 78 0.56 1.44 -9.72
CA GLN A 78 -0.01 2.27 -8.65
C GLN A 78 -0.44 1.41 -7.45
N GLU A 79 -1.09 0.27 -7.68
CA GLU A 79 -1.49 -0.67 -6.64
C GLU A 79 -0.27 -1.23 -5.90
N MET A 80 0.78 -1.66 -6.62
CA MET A 80 2.04 -2.07 -5.99
C MET A 80 2.69 -0.95 -5.18
N TRP A 81 2.61 0.30 -5.65
CA TRP A 81 3.15 1.44 -4.93
C TRP A 81 2.35 1.80 -3.67
N LEU A 82 1.02 1.74 -3.75
CA LEU A 82 0.11 2.07 -2.64
C LEU A 82 0.06 0.98 -1.58
N PHE A 83 0.10 -0.28 -1.97
CA PHE A 83 -0.08 -1.42 -1.05
C PHE A 83 1.23 -2.13 -0.69
N GLY A 84 2.33 -1.88 -1.41
CA GLY A 84 3.59 -2.60 -1.22
C GLY A 84 3.41 -4.13 -1.29
N GLN A 85 4.38 -4.89 -0.79
CA GLN A 85 4.04 -6.20 -0.22
C GLN A 85 3.23 -5.91 1.03
N LEU A 86 1.96 -6.33 1.05
CA LEU A 86 1.09 -6.23 2.22
C LEU A 86 1.85 -6.84 3.42
N ASP A 87 2.40 -6.01 4.31
CA ASP A 87 3.09 -6.46 5.51
C ASP A 87 2.04 -7.00 6.51
N THR A 88 1.56 -8.21 6.21
CA THR A 88 0.58 -8.95 7.00
C THR A 88 1.23 -9.69 8.17
N LEU A 89 2.55 -9.59 8.31
CA LEU A 89 3.34 -10.24 9.36
C LEU A 89 3.78 -9.24 10.44
N GLY A 90 4.18 -8.02 10.06
CA GLY A 90 4.58 -6.97 11.01
C GLY A 90 3.46 -6.53 11.96
N GLY A 91 2.20 -6.72 11.58
CA GLY A 91 1.05 -6.50 12.47
C GLY A 91 1.05 -7.38 13.72
N ARG A 92 1.61 -8.60 13.65
CA ARG A 92 1.70 -9.50 14.83
C ARG A 92 2.85 -9.13 15.77
N GLU A 93 3.99 -8.69 15.24
CA GLU A 93 5.11 -8.24 16.07
C GLU A 93 4.83 -6.88 16.72
N ALA A 94 4.25 -5.94 15.98
CA ALA A 94 3.79 -4.66 16.53
C ALA A 94 2.71 -4.84 17.60
N GLN A 95 1.75 -5.76 17.38
CA GLN A 95 0.70 -6.06 18.38
C GLN A 95 1.29 -6.73 19.64
N LYS A 96 2.22 -7.69 19.50
CA LYS A 96 2.88 -8.31 20.65
C LYS A 96 3.66 -7.30 21.49
N GLY A 97 4.42 -6.41 20.84
CA GLY A 97 5.16 -5.36 21.53
C GLY A 97 4.24 -4.34 22.22
N ALA A 98 3.08 -4.04 21.62
CA ALA A 98 2.07 -3.18 22.24
C ALA A 98 1.41 -3.84 23.46
N ASP A 99 1.05 -5.12 23.36
CA ASP A 99 0.44 -5.88 24.46
C ASP A 99 1.40 -6.07 25.65
N GLU A 100 2.68 -6.32 25.40
CA GLU A 100 3.71 -6.42 26.44
C GLU A 100 3.90 -5.09 27.19
N LYS A 101 4.01 -3.97 26.45
CA LYS A 101 4.12 -2.64 27.08
C LYS A 101 2.85 -2.25 27.82
N ALA A 102 1.67 -2.64 27.32
CA ALA A 102 0.41 -2.39 28.02
C ALA A 102 0.33 -3.16 29.35
N ARG A 103 0.88 -4.38 29.43
CA ARG A 103 0.98 -5.13 30.70
C ARG A 103 1.93 -4.47 31.69
N GLU A 104 3.11 -4.07 31.23
CA GLU A 104 4.10 -3.39 32.07
C GLU A 104 3.54 -2.08 32.66
N VAL A 105 2.85 -1.27 31.84
CA VAL A 105 2.16 -0.06 32.31
C VAL A 105 1.04 -0.38 33.29
N ALA A 106 0.28 -1.45 33.09
CA ALA A 106 -0.78 -1.86 34.00
C ALA A 106 -0.25 -2.32 35.37
N GLU A 107 0.91 -2.98 35.42
CA GLU A 107 1.57 -3.37 36.68
C GLU A 107 2.11 -2.15 37.43
N LEU A 108 2.77 -1.22 36.73
CA LEU A 108 3.23 0.03 37.31
C LEU A 108 2.08 0.87 37.86
N LEU A 109 0.94 0.93 37.15
CA LEU A 109 -0.26 1.62 37.63
C LEU A 109 -0.84 0.96 38.90
N LYS A 110 -0.83 -0.37 39.00
CA LYS A 110 -1.27 -1.07 40.21
C LYS A 110 -0.37 -0.76 41.40
N GLU A 111 0.95 -0.72 41.20
CA GLU A 111 1.90 -0.40 42.27
C GLU A 111 1.72 1.05 42.75
N VAL A 112 1.53 1.99 41.83
CA VAL A 112 1.28 3.40 42.15
C VAL A 112 -0.04 3.58 42.90
N VAL A 113 -1.11 2.89 42.49
CA VAL A 113 -2.40 2.92 43.18
C VAL A 113 -2.32 2.25 44.56
N GLY A 114 -1.66 1.10 44.67
CA GLY A 114 -1.45 0.41 45.95
C GLY A 114 -0.69 1.25 46.97
N ARG A 115 0.38 1.93 46.54
CA ARG A 115 1.13 2.88 47.40
C ARG A 115 0.29 4.10 47.79
N GLN A 116 -0.64 4.52 46.94
CA GLN A 116 -1.55 5.63 47.25
C GLN A 116 -2.62 5.22 48.28
N GLU A 117 -3.07 3.96 48.28
CA GLU A 117 -4.00 3.41 49.27
C GLU A 117 -3.32 3.17 50.63
N GLU A 118 -2.08 2.67 50.64
CA GLU A 118 -1.28 2.50 51.87
C GLU A 118 -0.98 3.84 52.55
N GLY A 119 -0.63 4.88 51.77
CA GLY A 119 -0.45 6.25 52.29
C GLY A 119 -1.75 6.90 52.80
N ARG A 120 -2.91 6.41 52.37
CA ARG A 120 -4.23 6.89 52.84
C ARG A 120 -4.68 6.17 54.12
N GLY A 121 -4.27 4.92 54.31
CA GLY A 121 -4.49 4.15 55.54
C GLY A 121 -3.71 4.69 56.75
N GLU A 122 -2.42 5.00 56.57
CA GLU A 122 -1.59 5.53 57.67
C GLU A 122 -1.99 6.95 58.14
N GLY A 123 -2.58 7.76 57.26
CA GLY A 123 -3.11 9.07 57.62
C GLY A 123 -4.38 8.98 58.48
N SER A 124 -5.23 7.98 58.21
CA SER A 124 -6.42 7.72 59.02
C SER A 124 -6.04 7.15 60.39
N ASP A 125 -5.07 6.24 60.45
CA ASP A 125 -4.66 5.58 61.70
C ASP A 125 -3.89 6.53 62.65
N ARG A 126 -3.10 7.46 62.08
CA ARG A 126 -2.52 8.56 62.86
C ARG A 126 -3.57 9.52 63.41
N MET A 127 -4.63 9.84 62.68
CA MET A 127 -5.71 10.70 63.21
C MET A 127 -6.51 10.03 64.34
N VAL A 128 -6.70 8.71 64.31
CA VAL A 128 -7.37 7.98 65.39
C VAL A 128 -6.53 7.94 66.67
N ASN A 129 -5.20 7.80 66.57
CA ASN A 129 -4.30 7.76 67.72
C ASN A 129 -4.18 9.12 68.46
N TRP A 130 -4.20 10.24 67.73
CA TRP A 130 -4.21 11.58 68.36
C TRP A 130 -5.52 11.88 69.12
N GLY A 131 -6.65 11.28 68.72
CA GLY A 131 -7.93 11.41 69.43
C GLY A 131 -7.96 10.67 70.78
N ALA A 132 -7.23 9.56 70.92
CA ALA A 132 -7.14 8.82 72.18
C ALA A 132 -6.22 9.51 73.20
N ALA A 133 -5.09 10.06 72.74
CA ALA A 133 -4.12 10.73 73.62
C ALA A 133 -4.63 12.04 74.25
N MET A 134 -5.71 12.64 73.71
CA MET A 134 -6.28 13.90 74.19
C MET A 134 -7.42 13.72 75.21
N VAL A 135 -7.86 12.47 75.45
CA VAL A 135 -8.89 12.14 76.45
C VAL A 135 -8.27 11.73 77.80
N ASP A 136 -6.98 11.38 77.82
CA ASP A 136 -6.24 10.91 79.01
C ASP A 136 -5.29 11.98 79.62
N ALA A 137 -5.49 13.27 79.33
CA ALA A 137 -4.75 14.40 79.94
C ALA A 137 -5.70 15.32 80.73
#